data_AF-A0A3D0Q784-F1
#
_entry.id   AF-A0A3D0Q784-F1
#
_cell.length_a   1.000
_cell.length_b   1.000
_cell.length_c   1.000
_cell.angle_alpha   90.00
_cell.angle_beta   90.00
_cell.angle_gamma   90.00
#
_symmetry.space_group_name_H-M   'P 1'
#
loop_
_entity.id
_entity.type
_entity.pdbx_description
1 polymer ?
#
loop_
_entity_poly.entity_id
_entity_poly.type
_entity_poly.pdbx_seq_one_letter_code
_entity_poly.pdbx_strand_id
1 'polypeptide(L)'
;MTQQHEKLSAFMDGELDDSGFVDSIKNDSESLAKWRSYHVIRSGLRKEASVMPEFDITAQVAAALDQEPTVLAPKSKWKSLPVVNKVVPFLRQSGQLAVAASVAAAVILGVQQVNQQPAAEEPFTTFQTPVIPGMPQTGMAPVSLEQSNIVPNNRAGDSDALLQKRRQINALLADHEQQLKLKQAEEQSQRAAESEPNQP
;
A
#
# COMPACT_ATOMS: atom_id res chain seq x y z
N MET A 1 41.37 10.16 -16.37
CA MET A 1 40.97 9.04 -15.50
C MET A 1 40.12 9.48 -14.31
N THR A 2 40.50 10.48 -13.49
CA THR A 2 39.73 10.87 -12.29
C THR A 2 38.33 11.42 -12.57
N GLN A 3 38.18 12.27 -13.59
CA GLN A 3 36.91 12.90 -13.95
C GLN A 3 35.80 11.90 -14.32
N GLN A 4 36.15 10.76 -14.92
CA GLN A 4 35.14 9.75 -15.28
C GLN A 4 34.65 8.97 -14.05
N HIS A 5 35.51 8.72 -13.07
CA HIS A 5 35.09 8.06 -11.83
C HIS A 5 34.23 8.97 -10.97
N GLU A 6 34.52 10.28 -10.98
CA GLU A 6 33.71 11.28 -10.30
C GLU A 6 32.30 11.34 -10.90
N LYS A 7 32.20 11.39 -12.24
CA LYS A 7 30.91 11.30 -12.95
C LYS A 7 30.18 9.99 -12.66
N LEU A 8 30.90 8.86 -12.61
CA LEU A 8 30.34 7.56 -12.27
C LEU A 8 29.76 7.55 -10.84
N SER A 9 30.45 8.17 -9.89
CA SER A 9 29.97 8.31 -8.51
C SER A 9 28.75 9.22 -8.43
N ALA A 10 28.79 10.39 -9.08
CA ALA A 10 27.65 11.30 -9.14
C ALA A 10 26.41 10.62 -9.76
N PHE A 11 26.60 9.82 -10.80
CA PHE A 11 25.53 9.03 -11.42
C PHE A 11 24.96 7.95 -10.48
N MET A 12 25.82 7.23 -9.74
CA MET A 12 25.41 6.25 -8.72
C MET A 12 24.54 6.84 -7.61
N ASP A 13 24.85 8.07 -7.22
CA ASP A 13 24.16 8.79 -6.14
C ASP A 13 22.92 9.55 -6.65
N GLY A 14 22.68 9.53 -7.97
CA GLY A 14 21.54 10.20 -8.61
C GLY A 14 21.70 11.71 -8.79
N GLU A 15 22.93 12.22 -8.65
CA GLU A 15 23.28 13.64 -8.81
C GLU A 15 23.59 14.02 -10.26
N LEU A 16 23.83 13.03 -11.14
CA LEU A 16 24.06 13.24 -12.56
C LEU A 16 22.78 13.01 -13.38
N ASP A 17 22.26 14.07 -13.98
CA ASP A 17 21.13 14.03 -14.93
C ASP A 17 21.64 14.04 -16.39
N ASP A 18 22.32 12.97 -16.79
CA ASP A 18 22.79 12.76 -18.16
C ASP A 18 22.30 11.42 -18.69
N SER A 19 21.22 11.46 -19.47
CA SER A 19 20.61 10.28 -20.10
C SER A 19 21.55 9.52 -21.04
N GLY A 20 22.58 10.17 -21.60
CA GLY A 20 23.55 9.54 -22.51
C GLY A 20 24.74 8.91 -21.78
N PHE A 21 24.88 9.14 -20.48
CA PHE A 21 26.02 8.65 -19.71
C PHE A 21 26.03 7.12 -19.59
N VAL A 22 24.86 6.49 -19.52
CA VAL A 22 24.72 5.03 -19.48
C VAL A 22 25.34 4.37 -20.72
N ASP A 23 25.13 4.95 -21.91
CA ASP A 23 25.70 4.45 -23.16
C ASP A 23 27.24 4.57 -23.18
N SER A 24 27.77 5.60 -22.51
CA SER A 24 29.22 5.80 -22.38
C SER A 24 29.87 4.76 -21.45
N ILE A 25 29.18 4.35 -20.38
CA ILE A 25 29.66 3.31 -19.44
C ILE A 25 29.53 1.93 -20.05
N LYS A 26 28.45 1.66 -20.79
CA LYS A 26 28.15 0.33 -21.35
C LYS A 26 29.28 -0.23 -22.21
N ASN A 27 30.00 0.64 -22.92
CA ASN A 27 31.09 0.26 -23.82
C ASN A 27 32.47 0.24 -23.15
N ASP A 28 32.58 0.68 -21.89
CA ASP A 28 33.83 0.73 -21.15
C ASP A 28 33.89 -0.33 -20.03
N SER A 29 34.74 -1.34 -20.25
CA SER A 29 34.95 -2.43 -19.30
C SER A 29 35.52 -1.96 -17.95
N GLU A 30 36.33 -0.90 -17.92
CA GLU A 30 36.93 -0.39 -16.68
C GLU A 30 35.88 0.31 -15.82
N SER A 31 35.05 1.15 -16.43
CA SER A 31 33.93 1.81 -15.73
C SER A 31 32.90 0.81 -15.22
N LEU A 32 32.58 -0.24 -15.99
CA LEU A 32 31.70 -1.32 -15.53
C LEU A 32 32.26 -2.09 -14.32
N ALA A 33 33.57 -2.37 -14.31
CA ALA A 33 34.22 -3.02 -13.18
C ALA A 33 34.19 -2.16 -11.90
N LYS A 34 34.37 -0.84 -12.06
CA LYS A 34 34.24 0.12 -10.95
C LYS A 34 32.81 0.25 -10.46
N TRP A 35 31.83 0.31 -11.37
CA TRP A 35 30.41 0.32 -11.04
C TRP A 35 30.03 -0.88 -10.17
N ARG A 36 30.47 -2.09 -10.55
CA ARG A 36 30.28 -3.30 -9.73
C ARG A 36 30.93 -3.15 -8.35
N SER A 37 32.20 -2.76 -8.30
CA SER A 37 32.95 -2.59 -7.05
C SER A 37 32.26 -1.64 -6.08
N TYR A 38 31.73 -0.52 -6.57
CA TYR A 38 31.01 0.46 -5.76
C TYR A 38 29.72 -0.10 -5.17
N HIS A 39 28.91 -0.83 -5.95
CA HIS A 39 27.71 -1.48 -5.42
C HIS A 39 28.04 -2.53 -4.35
N VAL A 40 29.09 -3.33 -4.58
CA VAL A 40 29.59 -4.33 -3.62
C VAL A 40 29.98 -3.66 -2.29
N ILE A 41 30.78 -2.59 -2.35
CA ILE A 41 31.20 -1.82 -1.17
C ILE A 41 29.97 -1.21 -0.46
N ARG A 42 29.06 -0.59 -1.22
CA ARG A 42 27.83 0.02 -0.69
C ARG A 42 26.97 -0.99 0.05
N SER A 43 26.72 -2.16 -0.53
CA SER A 43 25.94 -3.24 0.09
C SER A 43 26.65 -3.84 1.31
N GLY A 44 27.98 -3.93 1.28
CA GLY A 44 28.80 -4.32 2.43
C GLY A 44 28.69 -3.34 3.60
N LEU A 45 28.80 -2.03 3.33
CA LEU A 45 28.68 -0.97 4.34
C LEU A 45 27.31 -0.95 5.01
N ARG A 46 26.24 -1.22 4.25
CA ARG A 46 24.87 -1.30 4.78
C ARG A 46 24.55 -2.62 5.47
N LYS A 47 25.46 -3.59 5.44
CA LYS A 47 25.26 -4.96 5.94
C LYS A 47 24.03 -5.66 5.30
N GLU A 48 23.68 -5.25 4.08
CA GLU A 48 22.50 -5.73 3.35
C GLU A 48 22.75 -7.06 2.65
N ALA A 49 24.02 -7.41 2.40
CA ALA A 49 24.40 -8.64 1.71
C ALA A 49 25.52 -9.36 2.46
N SER A 50 25.39 -10.69 2.58
CA SER A 50 26.56 -11.56 2.68
C SER A 50 27.27 -11.44 1.34
N VAL A 51 28.16 -10.46 1.22
CA VAL A 51 28.88 -10.17 -0.02
C VAL A 51 29.69 -11.41 -0.36
N MET A 52 29.18 -12.22 -1.28
CA MET A 52 29.92 -13.27 -1.95
C MET A 52 30.43 -12.65 -3.25
N PRO A 53 31.62 -12.02 -3.27
CA PRO A 53 32.13 -11.34 -4.45
C PRO A 53 32.34 -12.26 -5.67
N GLU A 54 32.35 -13.58 -5.45
CA GLU A 54 32.45 -14.59 -6.52
C GLU A 54 31.09 -14.96 -7.15
N PHE A 55 29.97 -14.60 -6.53
CA PHE A 55 28.64 -14.98 -7.03
C PHE A 55 28.11 -13.95 -8.04
N ASP A 56 28.49 -14.12 -9.32
CA ASP A 56 28.02 -13.28 -10.42
C ASP A 56 26.85 -13.93 -11.18
N ILE A 57 25.65 -13.38 -10.98
CA ILE A 57 24.43 -13.76 -11.74
C ILE A 57 24.16 -12.84 -12.92
N THR A 58 24.93 -11.76 -13.09
CA THR A 58 24.61 -10.69 -14.05
C THR A 58 24.64 -11.19 -15.48
N ALA A 59 25.59 -12.07 -15.83
CA ALA A 59 25.68 -12.68 -17.15
C ALA A 59 24.49 -13.59 -17.47
N GLN A 60 24.03 -14.38 -16.50
CA GLN A 60 22.89 -15.28 -16.68
C GLN A 60 21.59 -14.49 -16.85
N VAL A 61 21.40 -13.43 -16.04
CA VAL A 61 20.24 -12.54 -16.16
C VAL A 61 20.25 -11.81 -17.50
N ALA A 62 21.40 -11.28 -17.95
CA ALA A 62 21.52 -10.63 -19.25
C ALA A 62 21.14 -11.58 -20.40
N ALA A 63 21.63 -12.82 -20.36
CA ALA A 63 21.29 -13.84 -21.35
C ALA A 63 19.81 -14.23 -21.33
N ALA A 64 19.18 -14.28 -20.14
CA ALA A 64 17.75 -14.53 -20.01
C ALA A 64 16.92 -13.37 -20.58
N LEU A 65 17.31 -12.12 -20.29
CA LEU A 65 16.65 -10.91 -20.80
C LEU A 65 16.72 -10.81 -22.33
N ASP A 66 17.84 -11.19 -22.95
CA ASP A 66 17.96 -11.23 -24.41
C ASP A 66 17.01 -12.25 -25.07
N GLN A 67 16.59 -13.27 -24.31
CA GLN A 67 15.62 -14.27 -24.76
C GLN A 67 14.17 -13.87 -24.48
N GLU A 68 13.93 -12.80 -23.73
CA GLU A 68 12.59 -12.32 -23.47
C GLU A 68 12.00 -11.61 -24.71
N PRO A 69 10.78 -11.97 -25.13
CA PRO A 69 10.12 -11.23 -26.20
C PRO A 69 9.89 -9.79 -25.74
N THR A 70 10.37 -8.80 -26.49
CA THR A 70 10.22 -7.38 -26.15
C THR A 70 8.73 -7.00 -26.12
N VAL A 71 8.12 -7.05 -24.93
CA VAL A 71 6.79 -6.48 -24.69
C VAL A 71 6.99 -4.97 -24.61
N LEU A 72 7.10 -4.30 -25.78
CA LEU A 72 6.89 -2.87 -25.85
C LEU A 72 5.51 -2.61 -25.23
N ALA A 73 5.51 -1.90 -24.10
CA ALA A 73 4.35 -1.58 -23.28
C ALA A 73 3.05 -1.56 -24.10
N PRO A 74 1.96 -2.22 -23.66
CA PRO A 74 0.72 -2.25 -24.41
C PRO A 74 0.27 -0.82 -24.67
N LYS A 75 0.49 -0.34 -25.91
CA LYS A 75 -0.08 0.92 -26.37
C LYS A 75 -1.57 0.78 -26.12
N SER A 76 -2.13 1.61 -25.25
CA SER A 76 -3.55 1.57 -24.89
C SER A 76 -4.37 1.91 -26.14
N LYS A 77 -4.62 0.92 -27.01
CA LYS A 77 -5.39 1.05 -28.25
C LYS A 77 -6.86 1.39 -27.99
N TRP A 78 -7.28 1.30 -26.73
CA TRP A 78 -8.65 1.53 -26.28
C TRP A 78 -8.98 3.03 -26.22
N LYS A 79 -7.98 3.91 -26.09
CA LYS A 79 -8.17 5.37 -26.12
C LYS A 79 -8.30 5.96 -27.53
N SER A 80 -7.98 5.21 -28.60
CA SER A 80 -7.97 5.73 -29.97
C SER A 80 -9.24 5.43 -30.77
N LEU A 81 -10.27 4.81 -30.19
CA LEU A 81 -11.56 4.67 -30.88
C LEU A 81 -12.44 5.91 -30.62
N PRO A 82 -12.82 6.67 -31.67
CA PRO A 82 -13.59 7.91 -31.53
C PRO A 82 -14.98 7.70 -30.91
N VAL A 83 -15.50 6.47 -30.95
CA VAL A 83 -16.79 6.08 -30.36
C VAL A 83 -16.70 5.98 -28.83
N VAL A 84 -15.57 5.51 -28.29
CA VAL A 84 -15.40 5.27 -26.84
C VAL A 84 -15.35 6.60 -26.07
N ASN A 85 -14.75 7.66 -26.64
CA ASN A 85 -14.68 8.97 -26.00
C ASN A 85 -16.04 9.64 -25.77
N LYS A 86 -17.09 9.28 -26.50
CA LYS A 86 -18.44 9.84 -26.32
C LYS A 86 -19.29 9.11 -25.29
N VAL A 87 -19.03 7.82 -25.02
CA VAL A 87 -19.81 7.01 -24.07
C VAL A 87 -19.17 6.92 -22.68
N VAL A 88 -17.86 7.13 -22.57
CA VAL A 88 -17.15 7.18 -21.27
C VAL A 88 -17.71 8.23 -20.30
N PRO A 89 -18.04 9.49 -20.70
CA PRO A 89 -18.61 10.44 -19.74
C PRO A 89 -20.01 10.03 -19.26
N PHE A 90 -20.85 9.44 -20.13
CA PHE A 90 -22.17 8.94 -19.75
C PHE A 90 -22.08 7.74 -18.78
N LEU A 91 -21.12 6.83 -19.02
CA LEU A 91 -20.88 5.67 -18.17
C LEU A 91 -20.27 6.04 -16.80
N ARG A 92 -19.45 7.10 -16.74
CA ARG A 92 -18.92 7.63 -15.47
C ARG A 92 -20.01 8.20 -14.57
N GLN A 93 -21.04 8.82 -15.16
CA GLN A 93 -22.18 9.34 -14.41
C GLN A 93 -23.10 8.22 -13.89
N SER A 94 -23.29 7.13 -14.66
CA SER A 94 -24.03 5.95 -14.19
C SER A 94 -23.27 5.09 -13.17
N GLY A 95 -21.93 5.16 -13.15
CA GLY A 95 -21.11 4.38 -12.23
C GLY A 95 -21.36 4.71 -10.75
N GLN A 96 -21.62 5.99 -10.43
CA GLN A 96 -21.97 6.40 -9.07
C GLN A 96 -23.33 5.87 -8.62
N LEU A 97 -24.31 5.82 -9.53
CA LEU A 97 -25.64 5.24 -9.26
C LEU A 97 -25.55 3.72 -9.08
N ALA A 98 -24.68 3.03 -9.81
CA ALA A 98 -24.51 1.58 -9.69
C ALA A 98 -23.96 1.18 -8.30
N VAL A 99 -22.98 1.93 -7.78
CA VAL A 99 -22.44 1.67 -6.43
C VAL A 99 -23.52 1.90 -5.37
N ALA A 100 -24.25 3.03 -5.43
CA ALA A 100 -25.32 3.32 -4.48
C ALA A 100 -26.47 2.30 -4.54
N ALA A 101 -26.91 1.92 -5.75
CA ALA A 101 -27.96 0.91 -5.94
C ALA A 101 -27.53 -0.48 -5.43
N SER A 102 -26.25 -0.85 -5.60
CA SER A 102 -25.73 -2.12 -5.10
C SER A 102 -25.71 -2.17 -3.58
N VAL A 103 -25.29 -1.09 -2.92
CA VAL A 103 -25.31 -0.99 -1.44
C VAL A 103 -26.75 -0.99 -0.92
N ALA A 104 -27.65 -0.22 -1.54
CA ALA A 104 -29.07 -0.19 -1.16
C ALA A 104 -29.75 -1.56 -1.33
N ALA A 105 -29.49 -2.26 -2.43
CA ALA A 105 -30.00 -3.61 -2.66
C ALA A 105 -29.45 -4.62 -1.64
N ALA A 106 -28.16 -4.56 -1.31
CA ALA A 106 -27.55 -5.42 -0.30
C ALA A 106 -28.15 -5.18 1.10
N VAL A 107 -28.46 -3.93 1.46
CA VAL A 107 -29.11 -3.59 2.73
C VAL A 107 -30.55 -4.10 2.76
N ILE A 108 -31.33 -3.88 1.70
CA ILE A 108 -32.74 -4.31 1.64
C ILE A 108 -32.85 -5.85 1.67
N LEU A 109 -32.02 -6.56 0.89
CA LEU A 109 -32.01 -8.02 0.87
C LEU A 109 -31.40 -8.61 2.16
N GLY A 110 -30.38 -7.96 2.73
CA GLY A 110 -29.72 -8.42 3.96
C GLY A 110 -30.59 -8.29 5.21
N VAL A 111 -31.43 -7.25 5.32
CA VAL A 111 -32.26 -7.03 6.53
C VAL A 111 -33.40 -8.05 6.65
N GLN A 112 -33.86 -8.61 5.53
CA GLN A 112 -34.89 -9.65 5.52
C GLN A 112 -34.32 -11.00 6.01
N GLN A 113 -33.04 -11.27 5.74
CA GLN A 113 -32.37 -12.51 6.17
C GLN A 113 -31.96 -12.48 7.65
N VAL A 114 -31.72 -11.29 8.23
CA VAL A 114 -31.42 -11.12 9.67
C VAL A 114 -32.65 -11.22 10.57
N ASN A 115 -33.86 -10.96 10.06
CA ASN A 115 -35.11 -11.07 10.85
C ASN A 115 -35.85 -12.40 10.67
N GLN A 116 -35.41 -13.27 9.75
CA GLN A 116 -35.87 -14.66 9.72
C GLN A 116 -35.09 -15.45 10.77
N GLN A 117 -35.50 -15.30 12.01
CA GLN A 117 -35.15 -16.21 13.09
C GLN A 117 -35.99 -17.49 12.90
N PRO A 118 -35.43 -18.65 12.50
CA PRO A 118 -36.09 -19.91 12.81
C PRO A 118 -36.06 -20.08 14.33
N ALA A 119 -37.25 -20.21 14.92
CA ALA A 119 -37.39 -20.58 16.31
C ALA A 119 -36.76 -21.97 16.54
N ALA A 120 -35.81 -22.00 17.48
CA ALA A 120 -35.35 -23.11 18.31
C ALA A 120 -35.19 -24.50 17.66
N GLU A 121 -33.93 -24.93 17.49
CA GLU A 121 -33.33 -26.07 18.20
C GLU A 121 -31.83 -26.18 17.83
N GLU A 122 -30.97 -26.28 18.86
CA GLU A 122 -29.52 -26.59 18.79
C GLU A 122 -29.25 -27.90 18.01
N PRO A 123 -28.04 -28.20 17.47
CA PRO A 123 -26.73 -27.57 17.69
C PRO A 123 -25.99 -27.16 16.40
N PHE A 124 -25.10 -26.18 16.53
CA PHE A 124 -24.13 -25.84 15.48
C PHE A 124 -23.15 -27.00 15.24
N THR A 125 -23.29 -27.67 14.10
CA THR A 125 -22.23 -28.50 13.52
C THR A 125 -21.09 -27.59 13.09
N THR A 126 -20.11 -27.42 13.97
CA THR A 126 -18.76 -27.04 13.55
C THR A 126 -18.24 -28.12 12.60
N PHE A 127 -17.74 -27.72 11.44
CA PHE A 127 -16.97 -28.61 10.58
C PHE A 127 -15.80 -29.19 11.39
N GLN A 128 -15.92 -30.45 11.80
CA GLN A 128 -14.84 -31.17 12.45
C GLN A 128 -13.85 -31.63 11.39
N THR A 129 -12.68 -30.98 11.34
CA THR A 129 -11.50 -31.58 10.76
C THR A 129 -10.99 -32.67 11.71
N PRO A 130 -10.62 -33.87 11.21
CA PRO A 130 -10.13 -34.94 12.07
C PRO A 130 -8.82 -34.51 12.72
N VAL A 131 -8.80 -34.49 14.06
CA VAL A 131 -7.59 -34.28 14.86
C VAL A 131 -6.73 -35.54 14.74
N ILE A 132 -5.61 -35.45 14.04
CA ILE A 132 -4.53 -36.44 14.10
C ILE A 132 -3.72 -36.14 15.37
N PRO A 133 -3.57 -37.09 16.32
CA PRO A 133 -2.75 -36.89 17.50
C PRO A 133 -1.28 -36.71 17.10
N GLY A 134 -0.68 -35.53 17.38
CA GLY A 134 0.77 -35.31 17.26
C GLY A 134 1.25 -34.19 16.33
N MET A 135 0.38 -33.37 15.74
CA MET A 135 0.80 -32.19 14.94
C MET A 135 0.26 -30.87 15.51
N PRO A 136 1.07 -29.80 15.61
CA PRO A 136 0.59 -28.48 16.01
C PRO A 136 -0.30 -27.88 14.91
N GLN A 137 -1.52 -27.52 15.31
CA GLN A 137 -2.62 -27.01 14.48
C GLN A 137 -2.33 -25.58 14.00
N THR A 138 -1.90 -25.42 12.75
CA THR A 138 -1.82 -24.11 12.07
C THR A 138 -3.20 -23.69 11.57
N GLY A 139 -3.91 -22.90 12.36
CA GLY A 139 -5.16 -22.25 11.96
C GLY A 139 -4.91 -21.13 10.95
N MET A 140 -5.51 -21.22 9.77
CA MET A 140 -5.63 -20.07 8.87
C MET A 140 -6.81 -19.21 9.34
N ALA A 141 -6.51 -18.13 10.05
CA ALA A 141 -7.47 -17.09 10.39
C ALA A 141 -7.64 -16.10 9.20
N PRO A 142 -8.84 -15.52 9.02
CA PRO A 142 -9.10 -14.55 7.96
C PRO A 142 -8.24 -13.28 8.12
N VAL A 143 -7.81 -12.75 6.98
CA VAL A 143 -6.92 -11.60 6.84
C VAL A 143 -7.58 -10.29 7.32
N SER A 144 -7.41 -9.96 8.59
CA SER A 144 -7.49 -8.58 9.06
C SER A 144 -6.10 -7.94 8.94
N LEU A 145 -5.96 -6.97 8.04
CA LEU A 145 -4.81 -6.07 7.98
C LEU A 145 -4.80 -5.20 9.24
N GLU A 146 -4.19 -5.69 10.32
CA GLU A 146 -3.55 -4.85 11.33
C GLU A 146 -2.26 -5.53 11.77
N GLN A 147 -1.17 -5.02 11.21
CA GLN A 147 0.18 -5.38 11.57
C GLN A 147 0.55 -4.65 12.86
N SER A 148 0.54 -5.34 14.00
CA SER A 148 1.23 -4.86 15.20
C SER A 148 1.96 -6.02 15.90
N ASN A 149 3.28 -6.03 15.71
CA ASN A 149 4.34 -6.63 16.52
C ASN A 149 4.02 -7.83 17.41
N ILE A 150 4.60 -8.97 17.04
CA ILE A 150 4.80 -10.14 17.89
C ILE A 150 5.74 -9.74 19.04
N VAL A 151 5.28 -9.81 20.29
CA VAL A 151 6.09 -9.75 21.52
C VAL A 151 5.68 -10.91 22.44
N PRO A 152 6.63 -11.60 23.12
CA PRO A 152 6.34 -12.83 23.84
C PRO A 152 5.67 -12.58 25.20
N ASN A 153 4.68 -13.44 25.47
CA ASN A 153 4.16 -13.92 26.74
C ASN A 153 4.72 -13.29 28.05
N ASN A 154 4.17 -12.15 28.47
CA ASN A 154 4.26 -11.62 29.85
C ASN A 154 2.92 -11.02 30.27
N ARG A 155 1.97 -11.89 30.66
CA ARG A 155 0.55 -11.56 30.93
C ARG A 155 0.27 -10.64 32.12
N ALA A 156 1.26 -10.23 32.92
CA ALA A 156 1.06 -9.40 34.10
C ALA A 156 1.28 -7.88 33.87
N GLY A 157 2.00 -7.49 32.81
CA GLY A 157 2.24 -6.07 32.47
C GLY A 157 1.28 -5.52 31.40
N ASP A 158 0.49 -6.39 30.77
CA ASP A 158 -0.34 -6.06 29.61
C ASP A 158 -1.64 -5.33 30.02
N SER A 159 -2.17 -5.59 31.22
CA SER A 159 -3.36 -4.90 31.74
C SER A 159 -3.13 -3.40 31.92
N ASP A 160 -1.96 -3.01 32.44
CA ASP A 160 -1.62 -1.60 32.66
C ASP A 160 -1.35 -0.88 31.34
N ALA A 161 -0.70 -1.55 30.38
CA ALA A 161 -0.50 -1.03 29.04
C ALA A 161 -1.83 -0.80 28.29
N LEU A 162 -2.80 -1.71 28.46
CA LEU A 162 -4.15 -1.58 27.90
C LEU A 162 -4.92 -0.41 28.50
N LEU A 163 -4.81 -0.20 29.82
CA LEU A 163 -5.44 0.93 30.50
C LEU A 163 -4.86 2.27 30.04
N GLN A 164 -3.54 2.34 29.82
CA GLN A 164 -2.89 3.53 29.27
C GLN A 164 -3.37 3.84 27.84
N LYS A 165 -3.47 2.81 26.98
CA LYS A 165 -4.02 2.96 25.63
C LYS A 165 -5.47 3.48 25.64
N ARG A 166 -6.32 2.94 26.52
CA ARG A 166 -7.71 3.41 26.68
C ARG A 166 -7.80 4.87 27.11
N ARG A 167 -6.94 5.30 28.04
CA ARG A 167 -6.86 6.72 28.46
C ARG A 167 -6.45 7.63 27.31
N GLN A 168 -5.47 7.21 26.51
CA GLN A 168 -5.01 7.99 25.37
C GLN A 168 -6.09 8.12 24.29
N ILE A 169 -6.82 7.06 23.99
CA ILE A 169 -7.95 7.08 23.03
C ILE A 169 -9.06 8.02 23.53
N ASN A 170 -9.41 7.96 24.81
CA ASN A 170 -10.45 8.83 25.37
C ASN A 170 -10.03 10.31 25.33
N ALA A 171 -8.77 10.61 25.59
CA ALA A 171 -8.25 11.98 25.48
C ALA A 171 -8.30 12.50 24.04
N LEU A 172 -7.90 11.66 23.07
CA LEU A 172 -7.95 12.01 21.65
C LEU A 172 -9.38 12.20 21.15
N LEU A 173 -10.32 11.37 21.61
CA LEU A 173 -11.74 11.50 21.26
C LEU A 173 -12.33 12.81 21.80
N ALA A 174 -12.00 13.16 23.05
CA ALA A 174 -12.44 14.42 23.66
C ALA A 174 -11.89 15.65 22.94
N ASP A 175 -10.61 15.63 22.55
CA ASP A 175 -10.00 16.71 21.77
C ASP A 175 -10.65 16.85 20.38
N HIS A 176 -10.90 15.72 19.70
CA HIS A 176 -11.58 15.71 18.41
C HIS A 176 -12.99 16.31 18.47
N GLU A 177 -13.77 16.00 19.52
CA GLU A 177 -15.07 16.62 19.74
C GLU A 177 -14.98 18.15 19.93
N GLN A 178 -13.96 18.64 20.63
CA GLN A 178 -13.75 20.08 20.81
C GLN A 178 -13.41 20.75 19.48
N GLN A 179 -12.56 20.14 18.66
CA GLN A 179 -12.23 20.67 17.33
C GLN A 179 -13.47 20.74 16.43
N LEU A 180 -14.35 19.74 16.49
CA LEU A 180 -15.61 19.78 15.74
C LEU A 180 -16.52 20.91 16.21
N LYS A 181 -16.61 21.15 17.52
CA LYS A 181 -17.39 22.26 18.08
C LYS A 181 -16.81 23.62 17.69
N LEU A 182 -15.49 23.78 17.71
CA LEU A 182 -14.82 25.00 17.27
C LEU A 182 -15.07 25.25 15.79
N LYS A 183 -14.91 24.24 14.93
CA LYS A 183 -15.22 24.35 13.50
C LYS A 183 -16.69 24.69 13.26
N GLN A 184 -17.62 24.06 13.96
CA GLN A 184 -19.04 24.42 13.87
C GLN A 184 -19.33 25.85 14.35
N ALA A 185 -18.68 26.30 15.41
CA ALA A 185 -18.82 27.67 15.91
C ALA A 185 -18.21 28.70 14.94
N GLU A 186 -17.07 28.38 14.31
CA GLU A 186 -16.47 29.19 13.25
C GLU A 186 -17.38 29.26 12.02
N GLU A 187 -17.93 28.11 11.58
CA GLU A 187 -18.90 28.06 10.48
C GLU A 187 -20.18 28.84 10.80
N GLN A 188 -20.68 28.79 12.04
CA GLN A 188 -21.83 29.58 12.49
C GLN A 188 -21.51 31.08 12.54
N SER A 189 -20.31 31.46 13.01
CA SER A 189 -19.86 32.85 13.04
C SER A 189 -19.69 33.42 11.63
N GLN A 190 -19.14 32.64 10.70
CA GLN A 190 -19.02 33.02 9.28
C GLN A 190 -20.39 33.17 8.62
N ARG A 191 -21.32 32.24 8.87
CA ARG A 191 -22.71 32.36 8.37
C ARG A 191 -23.46 33.54 8.98
N ALA A 192 -23.20 33.87 10.25
CA ALA A 192 -23.79 35.05 10.89
C ALA A 192 -23.25 36.35 10.27
N ALA A 193 -21.93 36.42 9.99
CA ALA A 193 -21.28 37.55 9.33
C ALA A 193 -21.70 37.73 7.86
N GLU A 194 -22.00 36.65 7.13
CA GLU A 194 -22.59 36.71 5.78
C GLU A 194 -24.08 37.09 5.77
N SER A 195 -24.76 36.99 6.92
CA SER A 195 -26.19 37.30 7.07
C SER A 195 -26.49 38.70 7.62
N GLU A 196 -25.48 39.49 8.01
CA GLU A 196 -25.69 40.92 8.27
C GLU A 196 -25.94 41.64 6.93
N PRO A 197 -27.18 42.13 6.68
CA PRO A 197 -27.47 42.90 5.49
C PRO A 197 -26.84 44.27 5.66
N ASN A 198 -25.94 44.58 4.73
CA ASN A 198 -25.59 45.93 4.34
C ASN A 198 -26.88 46.77 4.27
N GLN A 199 -27.07 47.69 5.21
CA GLN A 199 -28.10 48.72 5.13
C GLN A 199 -27.43 50.10 5.25
N PRO A 200 -27.98 51.09 4.52
CA PRO A 200 -27.27 52.26 3.98
C PRO A 200 -26.85 53.31 5.00
#